data_AF-A0A7X7J230-F1
#
_entry.id   AF-A0A7X7J230-F1
#
_cell.length_a   1.000
_cell.length_b   1.000
_cell.length_c   1.000
_cell.angle_alpha   90.00
_cell.angle_beta   90.00
_cell.angle_gamma   90.00
#
_symmetry.space_group_name_H-M   'P 1'
#
loop_
_entity.id
_entity.type
_entity.pdbx_description
1 polymer ?
#
loop_
_entity_poly.entity_id
_entity_poly.type
_entity_poly.pdbx_seq_one_letter_code
_entity_poly.pdbx_strand_id
1 'polypeptide(L)' 'MSVIKSPRKLIEVALPLDKINAAAAREKSIRHGHPSTLHLWWARRPLAAARAVIFAQMVNDPGYQQGGGFKYGANKEKAA' A
#
# COMPACT_ATOMS: atom_id res chain seq x y z
N MET A 1 -12.76 27.29 -7.51
CA MET A 1 -11.89 26.10 -7.38
C MET A 1 -12.58 24.93 -8.08
N SER A 2 -11.94 24.32 -9.09
CA SER A 2 -12.49 23.14 -9.73
C SER A 2 -12.40 21.93 -8.79
N VAL A 3 -13.44 21.09 -8.78
CA VAL A 3 -13.45 19.86 -7.98
C VAL A 3 -12.62 18.82 -8.73
N ILE A 4 -11.40 18.58 -8.26
CA ILE A 4 -10.54 17.52 -8.79
C ILE A 4 -11.14 16.17 -8.35
N LYS A 5 -11.57 15.35 -9.32
CA LYS A 5 -12.06 13.99 -9.06
C LYS A 5 -10.93 13.00 -9.37
N SER A 6 -10.27 12.50 -8.33
CA SER A 6 -9.31 11.39 -8.44
C SER A 6 -10.02 10.04 -8.24
N PRO A 7 -9.59 8.97 -8.92
CA PRO A 7 -10.06 7.63 -8.59
C PRO A 7 -9.63 7.27 -7.16
N ARG A 8 -10.54 6.65 -6.40
CA ARG A 8 -10.26 6.17 -5.05
C ARG A 8 -9.10 5.18 -5.06
N LYS A 9 -8.21 5.29 -4.08
CA LYS A 9 -7.02 4.43 -3.99
C LYS A 9 -7.31 3.19 -3.16
N LEU A 10 -6.57 2.11 -3.45
CA LEU A 10 -6.73 0.83 -2.73
C LEU A 10 -6.53 1.00 -1.22
N ILE A 11 -5.59 1.88 -0.82
CA ILE A 11 -5.32 2.17 0.59
C ILE A 11 -6.51 2.78 1.35
N GLU A 12 -7.42 3.46 0.65
CA GLU A 12 -8.58 4.12 1.24
C GLU A 12 -9.76 3.16 1.44
N VAL A 13 -9.75 2.01 0.76
CA VAL A 13 -10.91 1.10 0.69
C VAL A 13 -10.62 -0.25 1.33
N ALA A 14 -9.56 -0.93 0.90
CA ALA A 14 -9.37 -2.35 1.21
C ALA A 14 -7.88 -2.72 1.33
N LEU A 15 -7.18 -2.13 2.32
CA LEU A 15 -5.83 -2.57 2.64
C LEU A 15 -5.88 -3.93 3.39
N PRO A 16 -5.22 -5.00 2.90
CA PRO A 16 -5.28 -6.32 3.53
C PRO A 16 -4.39 -6.38 4.79
N LEU A 17 -4.88 -5.82 5.90
CA LEU A 17 -4.14 -5.68 7.16
C LEU A 17 -3.67 -7.01 7.74
N ASP A 18 -4.50 -8.06 7.71
CA ASP A 18 -4.14 -9.36 8.30
C ASP A 18 -2.91 -9.97 7.63
N LYS A 19 -2.86 -9.92 6.28
CA LYS A 19 -1.72 -10.41 5.50
C LYS A 19 -0.46 -9.59 5.75
N ILE A 20 -0.60 -8.26 5.85
CA ILE A 20 0.50 -7.35 6.15
C ILE A 20 1.05 -7.63 7.54
N ASN A 21 0.19 -7.80 8.54
CA ASN A 21 0.56 -8.06 9.92
C ASN A 21 1.28 -9.41 10.07
N ALA A 22 0.77 -10.47 9.43
CA ALA A 22 1.43 -11.77 9.43
C ALA A 22 2.83 -11.72 8.79
N ALA A 23 2.97 -11.01 7.67
CA ALA A 23 4.27 -10.83 7.00
C ALA A 23 5.24 -9.97 7.82
N ALA A 24 4.76 -8.88 8.42
CA ALA A 24 5.55 -7.99 9.27
C ALA A 24 6.04 -8.70 10.54
N ALA A 25 5.19 -9.54 11.16
CA ALA A 25 5.57 -10.36 12.31
C ALA A 25 6.69 -11.35 11.94
N ARG A 26 6.58 -12.02 10.79
CA ARG A 26 7.61 -12.93 10.28
C ARG A 26 8.96 -12.24 10.07
N GLU A 27 8.97 -11.01 9.55
CA GLU A 27 10.19 -10.22 9.34
C GLU A 27 10.89 -9.87 10.66
N LYS A 28 10.12 -9.77 11.76
CA LYS A 28 10.67 -9.49 13.09
C LYS A 28 11.47 -10.67 13.64
N SER A 29 11.08 -11.90 13.34
CA SER A 29 11.57 -13.13 13.99
C SER A 29 12.48 -14.00 13.12
N ILE A 30 13.10 -13.46 12.07
CA ILE A 30 13.94 -14.27 11.15
C ILE A 30 15.23 -14.74 11.81
N ARG A 31 15.79 -13.96 12.75
CA ARG A 31 17.07 -14.25 13.41
C ARG A 31 16.86 -14.32 14.92
N HIS A 32 17.43 -15.36 15.53
CA HIS A 32 17.42 -15.57 16.97
C HIS A 32 18.87 -15.60 17.47
N GLY A 33 19.15 -14.96 18.61
CA GLY A 33 20.45 -15.05 19.28
C GLY A 33 21.61 -14.24 18.69
N HIS A 34 21.37 -13.39 17.68
CA HIS A 34 22.41 -12.50 17.13
C HIS A 34 22.42 -11.16 17.88
N PRO A 35 23.58 -10.55 18.22
CA PRO A 35 23.62 -9.26 18.93
C PRO A 35 22.79 -8.15 18.26
N SER A 36 22.72 -8.14 16.93
CA SER A 36 21.87 -7.23 16.16
C SER A 36 20.35 -7.44 16.32
N THR A 37 19.92 -8.50 17.03
CA THR A 37 18.52 -8.76 17.39
C THR A 37 18.16 -8.26 18.80
N LEU A 38 19.16 -7.94 19.63
CA LEU A 38 18.97 -7.40 20.99
C LEU A 38 18.73 -5.90 20.99
N HIS A 39 19.41 -5.15 20.11
CA HIS A 39 19.28 -3.71 20.01
C HIS A 39 18.52 -3.31 18.75
N LEU A 40 17.21 -3.14 18.92
CA LEU A 40 16.33 -2.56 17.91
C LEU A 40 16.47 -1.03 18.00
N TRP A 41 17.24 -0.44 17.08
CA TRP A 41 17.29 1.01 16.90
C TRP A 41 15.86 1.56 16.71
N TRP A 42 15.61 2.79 17.17
CA TRP A 42 14.28 3.38 17.14
C TRP A 42 13.66 3.29 15.73
N ALA A 43 12.59 2.48 15.65
CA ALA A 43 11.74 2.21 14.49
C ALA A 43 12.33 1.33 13.37
N ARG A 44 12.27 -0.01 13.54
CA ARG A 44 12.18 -0.90 12.36
C ARG A 44 10.86 -0.64 11.66
N ARG A 45 10.89 -0.02 10.47
CA ARG A 45 9.75 0.01 9.56
C ARG A 45 9.63 -1.40 8.95
N PRO A 46 8.60 -2.20 9.28
CA PRO A 46 8.42 -3.50 8.64
C PRO A 46 8.33 -3.29 7.13
N LEU A 47 9.26 -3.88 6.38
CA LEU A 47 9.35 -3.72 4.92
C LEU A 47 8.07 -4.20 4.25
N ALA A 48 7.44 -5.24 4.80
CA ALA A 48 6.13 -5.71 4.37
C ALA A 48 5.08 -4.58 4.40
N ALA A 49 4.97 -3.84 5.50
CA ALA A 49 4.01 -2.74 5.63
C ALA A 49 4.39 -1.57 4.72
N ALA A 50 5.67 -1.17 4.68
CA ALA A 50 6.12 -0.07 3.83
C ALA A 50 5.84 -0.34 2.34
N ARG A 51 6.13 -1.55 1.86
CA ARG A 51 5.87 -1.96 0.47
C ARG A 51 4.37 -1.99 0.18
N ALA A 52 3.56 -2.54 1.09
CA ALA A 52 2.11 -2.61 0.91
C ALA A 52 1.47 -1.21 0.85
N VAL A 53 1.89 -0.30 1.71
CA VAL A 53 1.41 1.10 1.72
C VAL A 53 1.76 1.80 0.41
N ILE A 54 3.01 1.72 -0.05
CA ILE A 54 3.43 2.36 -1.31
C ILE A 54 2.65 1.77 -2.49
N PHE A 55 2.52 0.46 -2.56
CA PHE A 55 1.75 -0.20 -3.62
C PHE A 55 0.28 0.24 -3.62
N ALA A 56 -0.35 0.26 -2.45
CA ALA A 56 -1.76 0.62 -2.32
C ALA A 56 -2.05 2.11 -2.63
N GLN A 57 -1.03 2.98 -2.59
CA GLN A 57 -1.11 4.37 -3.07
C GLN A 57 -1.08 4.46 -4.61
N MET A 58 -0.35 3.55 -5.26
CA MET A 58 -0.24 3.54 -6.72
C MET A 58 -1.47 2.90 -7.39
N VAL A 59 -2.08 1.92 -6.74
CA VAL A 59 -3.20 1.14 -7.29
C VAL A 59 -4.56 1.74 -6.91
N ASN A 60 -5.47 1.79 -7.89
CA ASN A 60 -6.86 2.24 -7.66
C ASN A 60 -7.70 1.12 -7.03
N ASP A 61 -8.78 1.50 -6.35
CA ASP A 61 -9.73 0.57 -5.77
C ASP A 61 -10.31 -0.39 -6.84
N PRO A 62 -10.15 -1.72 -6.69
CA PRO A 62 -10.73 -2.70 -7.60
C PRO A 62 -12.27 -2.71 -7.59
N GLY A 63 -12.90 -2.25 -6.50
CA GLY A 63 -14.35 -2.11 -6.39
C GLY A 63 -14.93 -0.89 -7.11
N TYR A 64 -14.08 0.03 -7.60
CA TYR A 64 -14.50 1.25 -8.31
C TYR A 64 -15.06 0.99 -9.72
N GLN A 65 -15.21 -0.26 -10.14
CA GLN A 65 -15.86 -0.64 -11.40
C GLN A 65 -17.11 -1.50 -11.17
N GLN A 66 -18.20 -0.86 -10.74
CA GLN A 66 -19.54 -1.31 -11.11
C GLN A 66 -20.40 -0.09 -11.50
N GLY A 67 -20.58 0.08 -12.82
CA GLY A 67 -21.53 1.02 -13.41
C GLY A 67 -21.04 2.47 -13.57
N GLY A 68 -20.66 2.84 -14.80
CA GLY A 68 -20.80 4.25 -15.23
C GLY A 68 -19.55 5.12 -15.38
N GLY A 69 -18.45 4.63 -15.97
CA GLY A 69 -17.68 5.52 -16.86
C GLY A 69 -16.25 5.91 -16.49
N PHE A 70 -15.43 5.02 -15.92
CA PHE A 70 -13.97 5.18 -15.99
C PHE A 70 -13.30 3.88 -16.41
N LYS A 71 -13.31 3.62 -17.73
CA LYS A 71 -12.60 2.51 -18.38
C LYS A 71 -11.15 2.94 -18.64
N TYR A 72 -10.28 2.69 -17.65
CA TYR A 72 -8.82 2.83 -17.72
C TYR A 72 -8.30 4.26 -18.00
N GLY A 73 -7.17 4.60 -17.36
CA GLY A 73 -6.63 5.97 -17.36
C GLY A 73 -6.39 6.53 -18.77
N ALA A 74 -6.68 7.82 -18.94
CA ALA A 74 -6.31 8.55 -20.15
C ALA A 74 -4.77 8.70 -20.21
N ASN A 75 -4.18 8.33 -21.35
CA ASN A 75 -2.77 8.56 -21.63
C ASN A 75 -2.42 10.06 -21.58
N LYS A 76 -1.15 10.35 -21.27
CA LYS A 76 -0.57 11.70 -21.09
C LYS A 76 -0.98 12.72 -22.18
N GLU A 77 -1.13 12.29 -23.43
CA GLU A 77 -1.56 13.12 -24.56
C GLU A 77 -3.01 13.62 -24.49
N LYS A 78 -3.89 12.95 -23.75
CA LYS A 78 -5.28 13.40 -23.48
C LYS A 78 -5.41 14.19 -22.19
N ALA A 79 -4.36 14.24 -21.37
CA ALA A 79 -4.31 15.04 -20.16
C ALA A 79 -3.68 16.43 -20.39
N ALA A 80 -2.76 16.53 -21.35
CA ALA A 80 -1.84 17.66 -21.59
C ALA A 80 -0.97 18.00 -20.36
#